data_AF-A0A7V3W2W0-F1
#
_entry.id   AF-A0A7V3W2W0-F1
#
_cell.length_a   1.000
_cell.length_b   1.000
_cell.length_c   1.000
_cell.angle_alpha   90.00
_cell.angle_beta   90.00
_cell.angle_gamma   90.00
#
_symmetry.space_group_name_H-M   'P 1'
#
loop_
_entity.id
_entity.type
_entity.pdbx_description
1 polymer ?
#
loop_
_entity_poly.entity_id
_entity_poly.type
_entity_poly.pdbx_seq_one_letter_code
_entity_poly.pdbx_strand_id
1 'polypeptide(L)'
;MGMRRRDFLKFSTAGLGGLLAGSKALAQFGERRPLNYDFFFAQLVVGKGLEWNPRPSVARSLAALLNKRTSIPASPERVEVRLAGSDLSAWPFLYLSGESGFEPFSELEIQRLRSWFEAGGFMLVDDALGLPDSGFDQSFRRELKRLFPGDELRPIPQTHTIFQSYYLLDKVAGRKASVPYLSGIDRSDLTVLLYSQNDLAGAIEQAGAGYRYSPEPGGESQREIAIRLWVNIILYALTANYKKDLIHTPFISERRKRRPR
;
A
#
# COMPACT_ATOMS: atom_id res chain seq x y z
N MET A 1 -25.98 -8.39 -7.30
CA MET A 1 -25.32 -9.70 -7.17
C MET A 1 -23.82 -9.42 -7.08
N GLY A 2 -23.34 -9.09 -5.86
CA GLY A 2 -22.00 -8.55 -5.64
C GLY A 2 -21.04 -9.64 -5.17
N MET A 3 -19.98 -9.84 -5.94
CA MET A 3 -18.88 -10.78 -5.65
C MET A 3 -18.14 -10.36 -4.38
N ARG A 4 -17.85 -11.29 -3.47
CA ARG A 4 -17.23 -11.01 -2.16
C ARG A 4 -15.71 -11.14 -2.27
N ARG A 5 -14.96 -10.27 -1.59
CA ARG A 5 -13.46 -10.24 -1.62
C ARG A 5 -12.79 -11.52 -1.11
N ARG A 6 -13.52 -12.46 -0.47
CA ARG A 6 -13.04 -13.82 -0.13
C ARG A 6 -13.09 -14.82 -1.29
N ASP A 7 -13.90 -14.56 -2.33
CA ASP A 7 -13.96 -15.43 -3.52
C ASP A 7 -12.70 -15.27 -4.39
N PHE A 8 -11.98 -14.16 -4.20
CA PHE A 8 -10.69 -13.85 -4.80
C PHE A 8 -9.60 -14.89 -4.48
N LEU A 9 -9.71 -15.61 -3.36
CA LEU A 9 -8.75 -16.64 -2.95
C LEU A 9 -9.03 -18.04 -3.53
N LYS A 10 -10.13 -18.26 -4.27
CA LYS A 10 -10.56 -19.62 -4.67
C LYS A 10 -10.57 -19.92 -6.18
N PHE A 11 -10.28 -18.95 -7.05
CA PHE A 11 -10.45 -19.14 -8.51
C PHE A 11 -9.17 -19.45 -9.31
N SER A 12 -8.07 -19.91 -8.69
CA SER A 12 -6.84 -20.26 -9.42
C SER A 12 -6.70 -21.73 -9.84
N THR A 13 -7.74 -22.57 -9.73
CA THR A 13 -7.66 -23.98 -10.11
C THR A 13 -8.85 -24.46 -10.93
N ALA A 14 -8.89 -24.14 -12.22
CA ALA A 14 -9.61 -24.93 -13.23
C ALA A 14 -9.11 -24.60 -14.65
N GLY A 15 -8.44 -25.56 -15.31
CA GLY A 15 -8.09 -25.47 -16.73
C GLY A 15 -7.10 -26.54 -17.19
N LEU A 16 -7.63 -27.62 -17.78
CA LEU A 16 -6.94 -28.67 -18.54
C LEU A 16 -6.08 -28.06 -19.67
N GLY A 17 -4.90 -28.54 -20.06
CA GLY A 17 -4.58 -29.89 -20.57
C GLY A 17 -4.53 -29.86 -22.10
N GLY A 18 -3.33 -29.77 -22.69
CA GLY A 18 -3.11 -29.87 -24.14
C GLY A 18 -1.66 -29.55 -24.58
N LEU A 19 -0.98 -30.56 -25.13
CA LEU A 19 0.41 -30.56 -25.61
C LEU A 19 0.67 -29.61 -26.79
N LEU A 20 1.83 -28.94 -26.80
CA LEU A 20 2.72 -28.80 -27.96
C LEU A 20 4.12 -28.38 -27.48
N ALA A 21 5.10 -29.26 -27.72
CA ALA A 21 6.51 -29.05 -27.40
C ALA A 21 7.15 -28.04 -28.36
N GLY A 22 7.94 -27.10 -27.82
CA GLY A 22 8.86 -26.29 -28.64
C GLY A 22 9.03 -24.84 -28.19
N SER A 23 9.59 -24.61 -27.00
CA SER A 23 10.40 -23.44 -26.62
C SER A 23 10.63 -23.43 -25.10
N LYS A 24 11.70 -24.11 -24.65
CA LYS A 24 12.18 -23.98 -23.27
C LYS A 24 12.76 -22.57 -23.07
N ALA A 25 11.95 -21.62 -22.61
CA ALA A 25 12.36 -20.41 -21.85
C ALA A 25 11.22 -19.43 -21.51
N LEU A 26 9.96 -19.71 -21.87
CA LEU A 26 8.83 -18.86 -21.53
C LEU A 26 7.69 -19.71 -20.95
N ALA A 27 7.84 -20.12 -19.69
CA ALA A 27 6.76 -20.78 -18.97
C ALA A 27 6.79 -20.38 -17.49
N GLN A 28 5.85 -19.50 -17.15
CA GLN A 28 5.10 -19.48 -15.89
C GLN A 28 5.92 -19.24 -14.60
N PHE A 29 6.35 -18.00 -14.39
CA PHE A 29 6.34 -17.44 -13.03
C PHE A 29 4.88 -17.20 -12.63
N GLY A 30 4.20 -18.26 -12.21
CA GLY A 30 3.05 -18.07 -11.34
C GLY A 30 3.59 -17.46 -10.05
N GLU A 31 3.27 -16.20 -9.78
CA GLU A 31 3.54 -15.50 -8.51
C GLU A 31 2.80 -16.21 -7.37
N ARG A 32 3.26 -17.40 -6.98
CA ARG A 32 2.78 -18.07 -5.77
C ARG A 32 3.42 -17.35 -4.60
N ARG A 33 2.65 -16.45 -3.97
CA ARG A 33 3.03 -15.83 -2.70
C ARG A 33 3.46 -16.93 -1.72
N PRO A 34 4.65 -16.82 -1.10
CA PRO A 34 4.98 -17.67 0.03
C PRO A 34 3.85 -17.58 1.06
N LEU A 35 3.26 -18.72 1.44
CA LEU A 35 2.11 -18.78 2.34
C LEU A 35 2.41 -18.30 3.77
N ASN A 36 3.67 -17.95 4.06
CA ASN A 36 4.15 -17.61 5.40
C ASN A 36 4.07 -16.12 5.71
N TYR A 37 3.71 -15.27 4.75
CA TYR A 37 3.61 -13.82 4.94
C TYR A 37 2.21 -13.30 4.64
N ASP A 38 1.70 -12.46 5.53
CA ASP A 38 0.43 -11.76 5.37
C ASP A 38 0.62 -10.41 4.64
N PHE A 39 1.84 -9.84 4.71
CA PHE A 39 2.17 -8.57 4.06
C PHE A 39 3.37 -8.69 3.13
N PHE A 40 3.22 -8.12 1.93
CA PHE A 40 4.27 -7.94 0.94
C PHE A 40 4.37 -6.46 0.56
N PHE A 41 5.59 -5.92 0.60
CA PHE A 41 5.82 -4.55 0.17
C PHE A 41 5.93 -4.50 -1.37
N ALA A 42 4.77 -4.40 -2.03
CA ALA A 42 4.67 -4.28 -3.47
C ALA A 42 4.81 -2.82 -3.91
N GLN A 43 5.88 -2.52 -4.63
CA GLN A 43 6.24 -1.17 -5.06
C GLN A 43 6.17 -1.06 -6.57
N LEU A 44 5.54 0.01 -7.04
CA LEU A 44 5.46 0.32 -8.45
C LEU A 44 6.82 0.68 -9.01
N VAL A 45 7.20 0.01 -10.09
CA VAL A 45 8.33 0.39 -10.94
C VAL A 45 7.80 1.28 -12.04
N VAL A 46 7.89 2.59 -11.83
CA VAL A 46 7.58 3.59 -12.86
C VAL A 46 8.80 3.74 -13.77
N GLY A 47 8.56 3.87 -15.08
CA GLY A 47 9.59 3.86 -16.12
C GLY A 47 10.49 5.10 -16.14
N LYS A 48 10.84 5.56 -17.36
CA LYS A 48 11.78 6.67 -17.57
C LYS A 48 11.37 7.93 -16.78
N GLY A 49 12.35 8.55 -16.14
CA GLY A 49 12.19 9.83 -15.43
C GLY A 49 12.10 9.71 -13.90
N LEU A 50 11.79 8.52 -13.36
CA LEU A 50 11.70 8.31 -11.90
C LEU A 50 12.80 7.39 -11.38
N GLU A 51 13.56 7.85 -10.38
CA GLU A 51 14.20 6.93 -9.44
C GLU A 51 13.10 6.32 -8.56
N TRP A 52 12.47 5.25 -9.06
CA TRP A 52 11.29 4.62 -8.43
C TRP A 52 11.58 4.04 -7.05
N ASN A 53 12.86 3.84 -6.71
CA ASN A 53 13.33 3.28 -5.45
C ASN A 53 14.35 4.20 -4.74
N PRO A 54 13.90 5.35 -4.21
CA PRO A 54 14.80 6.25 -3.49
C PRO A 54 15.20 5.72 -2.10
N ARG A 55 14.49 4.69 -1.59
CA ARG A 55 14.70 4.10 -0.25
C ARG A 55 14.84 2.56 -0.35
N PRO A 56 16.01 2.04 -0.76
CA PRO A 56 16.20 0.62 -1.06
C PRO A 56 15.95 -0.35 0.09
N SER A 57 16.12 0.08 1.34
CA SER A 57 15.99 -0.80 2.50
C SER A 57 14.57 -0.85 3.09
N VAL A 58 13.65 0.01 2.63
CA VAL A 58 12.34 0.24 3.27
C VAL A 58 11.53 -1.05 3.45
N ALA A 59 11.51 -1.96 2.45
CA ALA A 59 10.77 -3.21 2.54
C ALA A 59 11.27 -4.09 3.71
N ARG A 60 12.59 -4.27 3.80
CA ARG A 60 13.24 -5.03 4.88
C ARG A 60 13.04 -4.38 6.24
N SER A 61 13.23 -3.06 6.32
CA SER A 61 13.09 -2.28 7.55
C SER A 61 11.66 -2.32 8.07
N LEU A 62 10.68 -2.09 7.20
CA LEU A 62 9.26 -2.16 7.53
C LEU A 62 8.86 -3.58 7.96
N ALA A 63 9.33 -4.61 7.27
CA ALA A 63 9.07 -5.99 7.67
C ALA A 63 9.60 -6.30 9.08
N ALA A 64 10.83 -5.87 9.38
CA ALA A 64 11.40 -6.02 10.72
C ALA A 64 10.58 -5.26 11.78
N LEU A 65 10.11 -4.05 11.47
CA LEU A 65 9.26 -3.25 12.36
C LEU A 65 7.90 -3.90 12.59
N LEU A 66 7.25 -4.41 11.54
CA LEU A 66 5.97 -5.12 11.64
C LEU A 66 6.11 -6.40 12.48
N ASN A 67 7.12 -7.23 12.20
CA ASN A 67 7.39 -8.46 12.93
C ASN A 67 7.74 -8.20 14.41
N LYS A 68 8.41 -7.07 14.72
CA LYS A 68 8.76 -6.68 16.08
C LYS A 68 7.59 -6.10 16.87
N ARG A 69 6.72 -5.33 16.22
CA ARG A 69 5.69 -4.52 16.88
C ARG A 69 4.30 -5.13 16.82
N THR A 70 4.07 -6.08 15.92
CA THR A 70 2.76 -6.68 15.62
C THR A 70 2.91 -8.18 15.36
N SER A 71 1.79 -8.88 15.21
CA SER A 71 1.78 -10.30 14.80
C SER A 71 1.66 -10.50 13.29
N ILE A 72 1.77 -9.44 12.48
CA ILE A 72 1.68 -9.52 11.01
C ILE A 72 3.01 -10.03 10.46
N PRO A 73 3.07 -11.25 9.90
CA PRO A 73 4.27 -11.75 9.24
C PRO A 73 4.46 -10.98 7.94
N ALA A 74 5.54 -10.21 7.87
CA ALA A 74 5.87 -9.38 6.70
C ALA A 74 7.10 -9.92 5.97
N SER A 75 7.00 -10.01 4.64
CA SER A 75 8.14 -10.38 3.79
C SER A 75 9.21 -9.28 3.83
N PRO A 76 10.49 -9.62 4.09
CA PRO A 76 11.58 -8.65 4.01
C PRO A 76 11.96 -8.29 2.57
N GLU A 77 11.46 -9.05 1.59
CA GLU A 77 11.71 -8.84 0.17
C GLU A 77 10.67 -7.91 -0.42
N ARG A 78 11.15 -6.95 -1.21
CA ARG A 78 10.30 -6.09 -2.03
C ARG A 78 9.74 -6.88 -3.21
N VAL A 79 8.49 -6.62 -3.52
CA VAL A 79 7.88 -7.04 -4.78
C VAL A 79 7.90 -5.85 -5.75
N GLU A 80 8.52 -6.04 -6.92
CA GLU A 80 8.52 -5.04 -7.98
C GLU A 80 7.31 -5.24 -8.89
N VAL A 81 6.45 -4.23 -8.97
CA VAL A 81 5.21 -4.29 -9.74
C VAL A 81 5.30 -3.35 -10.94
N ARG A 82 5.19 -3.91 -12.15
CA ARG A 82 5.05 -3.13 -13.39
C ARG A 82 3.60 -3.16 -13.82
N LEU A 83 2.97 -2.00 -13.94
CA LEU A 83 1.53 -1.90 -14.18
C LEU A 83 1.08 -2.66 -15.44
N ALA A 84 1.84 -2.60 -16.53
CA ALA A 84 1.52 -3.29 -17.79
C ALA A 84 1.79 -4.82 -17.76
N GLY A 85 2.65 -5.32 -16.87
CA GLY A 85 3.16 -6.71 -16.92
C GLY A 85 2.82 -7.59 -15.72
N SER A 86 2.48 -7.00 -14.58
CA SER A 86 2.20 -7.72 -13.34
C SER A 86 0.70 -7.96 -13.16
N ASP A 87 0.33 -9.07 -12.53
CA ASP A 87 -1.03 -9.29 -12.06
C ASP A 87 -1.29 -8.45 -10.79
N LEU A 88 -1.91 -7.27 -10.95
CA LEU A 88 -2.18 -6.36 -9.82
C LEU A 88 -3.11 -6.97 -8.78
N SER A 89 -3.92 -7.95 -9.18
CA SER A 89 -4.86 -8.61 -8.29
C SER A 89 -4.10 -9.43 -7.22
N ALA A 90 -2.89 -9.89 -7.54
CA ALA A 90 -1.96 -10.49 -6.60
C ALA A 90 -1.33 -9.49 -5.62
N TRP A 91 -1.66 -8.20 -5.64
CA TRP A 91 -1.06 -7.20 -4.74
C TRP A 91 -2.14 -6.22 -4.22
N PRO A 92 -2.83 -6.50 -3.10
CA PRO A 92 -3.88 -5.64 -2.57
C PRO A 92 -3.36 -4.32 -1.98
N PHE A 93 -2.06 -4.26 -1.70
CA PHE A 93 -1.35 -3.05 -1.31
C PHE A 93 -0.36 -2.69 -2.43
N LEU A 94 -0.33 -1.42 -2.83
CA LEU A 94 0.71 -0.88 -3.70
C LEU A 94 1.37 0.34 -3.07
N TYR A 95 2.66 0.47 -3.28
CA TYR A 95 3.45 1.62 -2.86
C TYR A 95 4.03 2.36 -4.07
N LEU A 96 3.88 3.68 -4.10
CA LEU A 96 4.46 4.55 -5.12
C LEU A 96 5.28 5.65 -4.46
N SER A 97 6.51 5.86 -4.91
CA SER A 97 7.40 6.88 -4.36
C SER A 97 8.43 7.34 -5.38
N GLY A 98 9.00 8.51 -5.14
CA GLY A 98 10.08 9.08 -5.94
C GLY A 98 10.48 10.46 -5.44
N GLU A 99 11.60 10.95 -5.96
CA GLU A 99 12.18 12.27 -5.62
C GLU A 99 12.09 13.28 -6.77
N SER A 100 11.66 12.83 -7.96
CA SER A 100 11.58 13.61 -9.20
C SER A 100 10.21 13.46 -9.87
N GLY A 101 9.93 14.34 -10.85
CA GLY A 101 8.79 14.15 -11.74
C GLY A 101 8.93 12.90 -12.60
N PHE A 102 7.81 12.38 -13.09
CA PHE A 102 7.77 11.16 -13.89
C PHE A 102 6.83 11.31 -15.09
N GLU A 103 7.16 10.57 -16.15
CA GLU A 103 6.36 10.51 -17.37
C GLU A 103 4.94 10.00 -17.09
N PRO A 104 3.92 10.47 -17.83
CA PRO A 104 2.55 10.02 -17.63
C PRO A 104 2.40 8.50 -17.79
N PHE A 105 1.51 7.90 -16.99
CA PHE A 105 1.13 6.51 -17.20
C PHE A 105 0.43 6.36 -18.56
N SER A 106 0.62 5.23 -19.23
CA SER A 106 -0.15 4.92 -20.43
C SER A 106 -1.64 4.73 -20.09
N GLU A 107 -2.50 4.84 -21.10
CA GLU A 107 -3.95 4.61 -20.92
C GLU A 107 -4.25 3.20 -20.39
N LEU A 108 -3.50 2.20 -20.83
CA LEU A 108 -3.62 0.83 -20.32
C LEU A 108 -3.32 0.76 -18.81
N GLU A 109 -2.26 1.42 -18.36
CA GLU A 109 -1.87 1.44 -16.94
C GLU A 109 -2.90 2.16 -16.08
N ILE A 110 -3.46 3.29 -16.56
CA ILE A 110 -4.57 3.99 -15.92
C ILE A 110 -5.80 3.08 -15.78
N GLN A 111 -6.19 2.38 -16.85
CA GLN A 111 -7.34 1.46 -16.84
C GLN A 111 -7.13 0.30 -15.84
N ARG A 112 -5.93 -0.27 -15.80
CA ARG A 112 -5.57 -1.34 -14.87
C ARG A 112 -5.61 -0.87 -13.41
N LEU A 113 -5.06 0.30 -13.12
CA LEU A 113 -5.12 0.90 -11.78
C LEU A 113 -6.56 1.20 -11.36
N ARG A 114 -7.38 1.79 -12.23
CA ARG A 114 -8.80 2.04 -11.94
C ARG A 114 -9.52 0.75 -11.56
N SER A 115 -9.37 -0.29 -12.39
CA SER A 115 -9.98 -1.61 -12.13
C SER A 115 -9.48 -2.22 -10.81
N TRP A 116 -8.21 -2.02 -10.48
CA TRP A 116 -7.62 -2.48 -9.23
C TRP A 116 -8.15 -1.72 -8.00
N PHE A 117 -8.30 -0.40 -8.08
CA PHE A 117 -8.94 0.40 -7.02
C PHE A 117 -10.41 0.00 -6.83
N GLU A 118 -11.16 -0.21 -7.91
CA GLU A 118 -12.55 -0.71 -7.87
C GLU A 118 -12.64 -2.08 -7.19
N ALA A 119 -11.67 -2.97 -7.44
CA ALA A 119 -11.58 -4.27 -6.78
C ALA A 119 -11.25 -4.16 -5.28
N GLY A 120 -10.73 -3.01 -4.82
CA GLY A 120 -10.40 -2.74 -3.42
C GLY A 120 -8.92 -2.66 -3.10
N GLY A 121 -8.08 -2.42 -4.10
CA GLY A 121 -6.68 -2.10 -3.89
C GLY A 121 -6.50 -0.86 -3.01
N PHE A 122 -5.48 -0.89 -2.16
CA PHE A 122 -5.06 0.24 -1.34
C PHE A 122 -3.67 0.72 -1.78
N MET A 123 -3.55 1.99 -2.16
CA MET A 123 -2.26 2.57 -2.56
C MET A 123 -1.77 3.58 -1.52
N LEU A 124 -0.52 3.40 -1.07
CA LEU A 124 0.23 4.43 -0.38
C LEU A 124 1.17 5.13 -1.36
N VAL A 125 1.05 6.44 -1.44
CA VAL A 125 1.95 7.30 -2.20
C VAL A 125 2.78 8.11 -1.22
N ASP A 126 4.10 8.15 -1.42
CA ASP A 126 5.05 8.81 -0.52
C ASP A 126 6.06 9.62 -1.32
N ASP A 127 5.95 10.94 -1.25
CA ASP A 127 6.92 11.85 -1.84
C ASP A 127 8.22 11.83 -1.02
N ALA A 128 9.28 11.26 -1.61
CA ALA A 128 10.54 11.06 -0.93
C ALA A 128 11.38 12.35 -0.81
N LEU A 129 11.04 13.41 -1.57
CA LEU A 129 11.69 14.70 -1.43
C LEU A 129 11.24 15.40 -0.13
N GLY A 130 9.96 15.24 0.23
CA GLY A 130 9.38 15.78 1.46
C GLY A 130 9.17 17.31 1.43
N LEU A 131 8.99 17.86 0.22
CA LEU A 131 8.76 19.28 -0.04
C LEU A 131 7.40 19.49 -0.71
N PRO A 132 6.67 20.58 -0.40
CA PRO A 132 5.50 20.98 -1.16
C PRO A 132 5.82 21.22 -2.64
N ASP A 133 4.86 20.93 -3.52
CA ASP A 133 4.92 21.19 -4.96
C ASP A 133 6.14 20.60 -5.70
N SER A 134 6.68 19.48 -5.20
CA SER A 134 7.78 18.76 -5.85
C SER A 134 7.41 18.31 -7.27
N GLY A 135 8.42 17.99 -8.09
CA GLY A 135 8.16 17.41 -9.41
C GLY A 135 7.37 16.09 -9.34
N PHE A 136 7.56 15.32 -8.26
CA PHE A 136 6.80 14.10 -7.98
C PHE A 136 5.34 14.42 -7.65
N ASP A 137 5.07 15.39 -6.76
CA ASP A 137 3.71 15.84 -6.43
C ASP A 137 2.95 16.31 -7.68
N GLN A 138 3.59 17.14 -8.53
CA GLN A 138 2.98 17.63 -9.77
C GLN A 138 2.62 16.48 -10.72
N SER A 139 3.54 15.52 -10.89
CA SER A 139 3.32 14.35 -11.75
C SER A 139 2.23 13.44 -11.20
N PHE A 140 2.23 13.21 -9.88
CA PHE A 140 1.24 12.38 -9.23
C PHE A 140 -0.16 13.03 -9.26
N ARG A 141 -0.29 14.34 -9.03
CA ARG A 141 -1.57 15.05 -9.16
C ARG A 141 -2.13 15.02 -10.57
N ARG A 142 -1.28 15.06 -11.60
CA ARG A 142 -1.69 14.86 -12.99
C ARG A 142 -2.28 13.46 -13.18
N GLU A 143 -1.60 12.41 -12.71
CA GLU A 143 -2.13 11.04 -12.79
C GLU A 143 -3.37 10.84 -11.94
N LEU A 144 -3.47 11.49 -10.78
CA LEU A 144 -4.65 11.42 -9.92
C LEU A 144 -5.92 11.89 -10.65
N LYS A 145 -5.85 13.00 -11.38
CA LYS A 145 -6.97 13.50 -12.21
C LYS A 145 -7.41 12.49 -13.27
N ARG A 146 -6.47 11.69 -13.77
CA ARG A 146 -6.72 10.61 -14.72
C ARG A 146 -7.24 9.35 -14.02
N LEU A 147 -6.77 9.02 -12.82
CA LEU A 147 -7.24 7.86 -12.05
C LEU A 147 -8.65 8.09 -11.50
N PHE A 148 -8.93 9.29 -11.00
CA PHE A 148 -10.16 9.66 -10.30
C PHE A 148 -10.72 10.98 -10.83
N PRO A 149 -11.35 10.98 -12.03
CA PRO A 149 -11.89 12.20 -12.61
C PRO A 149 -12.98 12.81 -11.71
N GLY A 150 -12.81 14.08 -11.34
CA GLY A 150 -13.77 14.82 -10.51
C GLY A 150 -13.52 14.70 -9.00
N ASP A 151 -12.59 13.85 -8.56
CA ASP A 151 -12.17 13.81 -7.17
C ASP A 151 -10.89 14.60 -6.92
N GLU A 152 -10.75 15.04 -5.67
CA GLU A 152 -9.62 15.80 -5.20
C GLU A 152 -8.97 15.10 -4.01
N LEU A 153 -7.64 15.14 -3.94
CA LEU A 153 -6.91 14.76 -2.74
C LEU A 153 -7.31 15.70 -1.61
N ARG A 154 -7.93 15.15 -0.56
CA ARG A 154 -8.36 15.91 0.61
C ARG A 154 -7.59 15.47 1.85
N PRO A 155 -7.30 16.40 2.79
CA PRO A 155 -6.75 16.04 4.09
C PRO A 155 -7.64 15.00 4.80
N ILE A 156 -7.02 13.95 5.30
CA ILE A 156 -7.67 12.92 6.11
C ILE A 156 -7.85 13.49 7.53
N PRO A 157 -9.06 13.49 8.10
CA PRO A 157 -9.31 14.03 9.43
C PRO A 157 -8.60 13.19 10.50
N GLN A 158 -8.15 13.81 11.60
CA GLN A 158 -7.46 13.11 12.70
C GLN A 158 -8.34 12.04 13.39
N THR A 159 -9.66 12.13 13.27
CA THR A 159 -10.60 11.11 13.74
C THR A 159 -10.67 9.87 12.84
N HIS A 160 -10.01 9.89 11.68
CA HIS A 160 -10.04 8.78 10.73
C HIS A 160 -9.42 7.50 11.30
N THR A 161 -9.93 6.35 10.88
CA THR A 161 -9.51 5.03 11.40
C THR A 161 -8.00 4.77 11.21
N ILE A 162 -7.37 5.34 10.17
CA ILE A 162 -5.92 5.24 9.96
C ILE A 162 -5.12 5.73 11.18
N PHE A 163 -5.54 6.78 11.87
CA PHE A 163 -4.79 7.32 13.02
C PHE A 163 -5.03 6.56 14.33
N GLN A 164 -5.84 5.50 14.29
CA GLN A 164 -6.22 4.69 15.45
C GLN A 164 -6.30 3.18 15.12
N SER A 165 -5.67 2.73 14.02
CA SER A 165 -5.73 1.33 13.58
C SER A 165 -4.88 0.38 14.46
N TYR A 166 -3.80 0.88 15.06
CA TYR A 166 -2.99 0.13 16.02
C TYR A 166 -2.51 1.03 17.17
N TYR A 167 -1.82 2.11 16.81
CA TYR A 167 -1.45 3.20 17.69
C TYR A 167 -2.46 4.33 17.58
N LEU A 168 -2.67 5.06 18.68
CA LEU A 168 -3.35 6.34 18.65
C LEU A 168 -2.35 7.43 18.27
N LEU A 169 -2.61 8.14 17.18
CA LEU A 169 -1.79 9.22 16.65
C LEU A 169 -2.61 10.51 16.54
N ASP A 170 -2.02 11.61 16.97
CA ASP A 170 -2.54 12.98 16.86
C ASP A 170 -1.74 13.84 15.85
N LYS A 171 -0.64 13.28 15.33
CA LYS A 171 0.33 13.95 14.47
C LYS A 171 0.72 13.05 13.31
N VAL A 172 1.04 13.71 12.19
CA VAL A 172 1.59 13.09 10.99
C VAL A 172 3.02 13.58 10.80
N ALA A 173 3.95 12.64 10.65
CA ALA A 173 5.32 12.95 10.30
C ALA A 173 5.99 11.77 9.58
N GLY A 174 7.00 12.07 8.77
CA GLY A 174 7.94 11.14 8.15
C GLY A 174 9.37 11.56 8.48
N ARG A 175 10.31 11.43 7.52
CA ARG A 175 11.63 12.07 7.65
C ARG A 175 11.47 13.59 7.73
N LYS A 176 10.48 14.14 7.04
CA LYS A 176 10.08 15.54 7.17
C LYS A 176 8.75 15.65 7.92
N ALA A 177 8.44 16.85 8.36
CA ALA A 177 7.14 17.21 8.96
C ALA A 177 6.58 18.48 8.29
N SER A 178 6.81 18.61 6.97
CA SER A 178 6.42 19.77 6.17
C SER A 178 4.89 19.89 6.03
N VAL A 179 4.18 18.75 5.98
CA VAL A 179 2.72 18.71 5.85
C VAL A 179 2.11 17.99 7.07
N PRO A 180 1.28 18.65 7.88
CA PRO A 180 0.82 18.10 9.17
C PRO A 180 -0.34 17.10 9.05
N TYR A 181 -0.69 16.68 7.84
CA TYR A 181 -1.78 15.76 7.54
C TYR A 181 -1.37 14.78 6.44
N LEU A 182 -2.10 13.67 6.34
CA LEU A 182 -2.11 12.83 5.14
C LEU A 182 -3.27 13.29 4.26
N SER A 183 -3.11 13.16 2.95
CA SER A 183 -4.22 13.36 2.02
C SER A 183 -4.71 12.01 1.50
N GLY A 184 -5.95 11.90 1.03
CA GLY A 184 -6.41 10.67 0.42
C GLY A 184 -7.59 10.82 -0.51
N ILE A 185 -7.96 9.68 -1.12
CA ILE A 185 -9.15 9.51 -1.94
C ILE A 185 -10.00 8.41 -1.32
N ASP A 186 -11.26 8.75 -1.10
CA ASP A 186 -12.27 7.82 -0.62
C ASP A 186 -13.02 7.19 -1.79
N ARG A 187 -13.36 5.91 -1.61
CA ARG A 187 -14.26 5.16 -2.49
C ARG A 187 -15.25 4.39 -1.63
N SER A 188 -16.53 4.74 -1.78
CA SER A 188 -17.57 4.31 -0.85
C SER A 188 -17.19 4.72 0.59
N ASP A 189 -17.02 3.76 1.50
CA ASP A 189 -16.75 4.02 2.92
C ASP A 189 -15.28 3.81 3.32
N LEU A 190 -14.38 3.68 2.33
CA LEU A 190 -12.97 3.38 2.56
C LEU A 190 -12.07 4.37 1.82
N THR A 191 -11.06 4.89 2.52
CA THR A 191 -9.91 5.51 1.86
C THR A 191 -9.11 4.45 1.12
N VAL A 192 -9.02 4.55 -0.20
CA VAL A 192 -8.31 3.58 -1.07
C VAL A 192 -6.96 4.09 -1.54
N LEU A 193 -6.74 5.40 -1.49
CA LEU A 193 -5.45 6.02 -1.78
C LEU A 193 -5.08 6.94 -0.63
N LEU A 194 -3.86 6.81 -0.15
CA LEU A 194 -3.27 7.68 0.85
C LEU A 194 -2.02 8.32 0.27
N TYR A 195 -1.82 9.60 0.51
CA TYR A 195 -0.67 10.36 0.05
C TYR A 195 0.00 11.07 1.22
N SER A 196 1.31 10.82 1.36
CA SER A 196 2.20 11.52 2.27
C SER A 196 3.20 12.38 1.51
N GLN A 197 3.43 13.58 2.01
CA GLN A 197 4.42 14.54 1.50
C GLN A 197 5.61 14.71 2.47
N ASN A 198 5.85 13.71 3.32
CA ASN A 198 6.78 13.82 4.44
C ASN A 198 7.93 12.80 4.36
N ASP A 199 8.07 12.06 3.27
CA ASP A 199 9.05 10.98 3.10
C ASP A 199 9.01 9.99 4.27
N LEU A 200 7.90 9.26 4.37
CA LEU A 200 7.69 8.22 5.38
C LEU A 200 8.78 7.15 5.30
N ALA A 201 9.15 6.72 4.09
CA ALA A 201 10.17 5.72 3.88
C ALA A 201 11.56 6.19 4.33
N GLY A 202 11.90 7.47 4.12
CA GLY A 202 13.14 8.07 4.61
C GLY A 202 13.30 8.02 6.13
N ALA A 203 12.21 8.01 6.90
CA ALA A 203 12.27 7.86 8.36
C ALA A 203 12.73 6.47 8.80
N ILE A 204 12.56 5.45 7.96
CA ILE A 204 12.90 4.06 8.28
C ILE A 204 13.95 3.46 7.34
N GLU A 205 14.49 4.25 6.42
CA GLU A 205 15.60 3.84 5.55
C GLU A 205 16.87 3.62 6.39
N GLN A 206 17.53 2.50 6.15
CA GLN A 206 18.70 2.03 6.88
C GLN A 206 19.99 2.19 6.07
N ALA A 207 21.08 2.43 6.79
CA ALA A 207 22.44 2.35 6.29
C ALA A 207 23.32 1.67 7.36
N GLY A 208 23.81 0.47 7.05
CA GLY A 208 24.54 -0.36 8.02
C GLY A 208 23.66 -0.73 9.22
N ALA A 209 24.15 -0.46 10.43
CA ALA A 209 23.45 -0.80 11.68
C ALA A 209 22.40 0.24 12.13
N GLY A 210 22.29 1.37 11.43
CA GLY A 210 21.44 2.49 11.83
C GLY A 210 20.53 3.01 10.71
N TYR A 211 19.83 4.09 10.99
CA TYR A 211 19.03 4.81 10.00
C TYR A 211 19.93 5.68 9.13
N ARG A 212 19.63 5.74 7.82
CA ARG A 212 20.36 6.56 6.84
C ARG A 212 20.14 8.06 7.07
N TYR A 213 18.92 8.44 7.45
CA TYR A 213 18.53 9.84 7.61
C TYR A 213 18.02 10.14 9.01
N SER A 214 18.27 11.35 9.47
CA SER A 214 17.66 11.92 10.68
C SER A 214 16.36 12.64 10.31
N PRO A 215 15.23 12.36 10.98
CA PRO A 215 14.02 13.13 10.79
C PRO A 215 14.17 14.56 11.28
N GLU A 216 13.61 15.48 10.52
CA GLU A 216 13.66 16.91 10.78
C GLU A 216 12.24 17.49 10.83
N PRO A 217 11.97 18.41 11.78
CA PRO A 217 12.90 18.95 12.79
C PRO A 217 13.00 18.10 14.09
N GLY A 218 12.16 17.08 14.27
CA GLY A 218 11.92 16.44 15.57
C GLY A 218 12.79 15.22 15.93
N GLY A 219 13.76 14.84 15.10
CA GLY A 219 14.71 13.76 15.38
C GLY A 219 14.04 12.40 15.64
N GLU A 220 14.55 11.64 16.62
CA GLU A 220 14.07 10.29 16.90
C GLU A 220 12.62 10.23 17.40
N SER A 221 12.13 11.26 18.08
CA SER A 221 10.72 11.34 18.49
C SER A 221 9.78 11.40 17.27
N GLN A 222 10.20 12.14 16.23
CA GLN A 222 9.51 12.19 14.95
C GLN A 222 9.62 10.86 14.19
N ARG A 223 10.77 10.17 14.28
CA ARG A 223 10.93 8.83 13.72
C ARG A 223 9.93 7.85 14.30
N GLU A 224 9.74 7.87 15.62
CA GLU A 224 8.78 7.00 16.29
C GLU A 224 7.34 7.28 15.82
N ILE A 225 6.97 8.54 15.61
CA ILE A 225 5.68 8.91 14.99
C ILE A 225 5.56 8.30 13.59
N ALA A 226 6.58 8.44 12.75
CA ALA A 226 6.59 7.88 11.39
C ALA A 226 6.48 6.35 11.39
N ILE A 227 7.18 5.66 12.30
CA ILE A 227 7.11 4.20 12.45
C ILE A 227 5.70 3.76 12.87
N ARG A 228 5.10 4.44 13.86
CA ARG A 228 3.73 4.14 14.29
C ARG A 228 2.74 4.39 13.15
N LEU A 229 2.95 5.44 12.37
CA LEU A 229 2.11 5.77 11.23
C LEU A 229 2.22 4.68 10.14
N TRP A 230 3.41 4.19 9.83
CA TRP A 230 3.60 3.02 8.96
C TRP A 230 2.80 1.82 9.43
N VAL A 231 2.95 1.43 10.71
CA VAL A 231 2.23 0.29 11.29
C VAL A 231 0.72 0.47 11.13
N ASN A 232 0.21 1.65 11.47
CA ASN A 232 -1.20 1.99 11.32
C ASN A 232 -1.69 1.89 9.88
N ILE A 233 -0.94 2.43 8.92
CA ILE A 233 -1.31 2.39 7.49
C ILE A 233 -1.36 0.95 7.00
N ILE A 234 -0.37 0.12 7.33
CA ILE A 234 -0.35 -1.29 6.93
C ILE A 234 -1.52 -2.04 7.57
N LEU A 235 -1.78 -1.85 8.87
CA LEU A 235 -2.94 -2.48 9.50
C LEU A 235 -4.25 -2.02 8.86
N TYR A 236 -4.41 -0.73 8.58
CA TYR A 236 -5.58 -0.22 7.89
C TYR A 236 -5.75 -0.88 6.51
N ALA A 237 -4.68 -0.94 5.71
CA ALA A 237 -4.70 -1.57 4.39
C ALA A 237 -5.10 -3.06 4.44
N LEU A 238 -4.62 -3.79 5.45
CA LEU A 238 -4.93 -5.21 5.62
C LEU A 238 -6.33 -5.47 6.23
N THR A 239 -6.84 -4.55 7.05
CA THR A 239 -8.06 -4.75 7.86
C THR A 239 -9.27 -3.95 7.40
N ALA A 240 -9.13 -3.01 6.46
CA ALA A 240 -10.24 -2.25 5.87
C ALA A 240 -11.35 -3.17 5.30
N ASN A 241 -11.03 -4.44 5.02
CA ASN A 241 -11.98 -5.46 4.59
C ASN A 241 -12.59 -6.31 5.73
N TYR A 242 -11.98 -6.33 6.93
CA TYR A 242 -12.42 -7.17 8.06
C TYR A 242 -13.81 -6.78 8.58
N LYS A 243 -14.15 -5.48 8.63
CA LYS A 243 -15.48 -5.03 9.10
C LYS A 243 -16.63 -5.34 8.11
N LYS A 244 -16.38 -5.37 6.80
CA LYS A 244 -17.37 -5.86 5.81
C LYS A 244 -17.49 -7.38 5.83
N ASP A 245 -16.40 -8.10 6.07
CA ASP A 245 -16.39 -9.57 6.15
C ASP A 245 -17.07 -10.13 7.43
N LEU A 246 -17.03 -9.39 8.54
CA LEU A 246 -17.75 -9.73 9.77
C LEU A 246 -19.28 -9.70 9.63
N ILE A 247 -19.80 -8.84 8.75
CA ILE A 247 -21.26 -8.73 8.50
C ILE A 247 -21.74 -9.86 7.57
N HIS A 248 -20.86 -10.45 6.76
CA HIS A 248 -21.17 -11.56 5.85
C HIS A 248 -20.77 -12.95 6.35
N THR A 249 -20.35 -13.08 7.61
CA THR A 249 -20.09 -14.40 8.21
C THR A 249 -21.34 -14.84 9.00
N PRO A 250 -22.18 -15.78 8.49
CA PRO A 250 -23.36 -16.26 9.23
C PRO A 250 -23.02 -16.96 10.56
N PHE A 251 -21.74 -17.17 10.86
CA PHE A 251 -21.28 -17.88 12.05
C PHE A 251 -21.36 -17.06 13.36
N ILE A 252 -21.41 -15.72 13.30
CA ILE A 252 -21.45 -14.88 14.52
C ILE A 252 -22.87 -14.71 15.05
N SER A 253 -23.89 -14.81 14.19
CA SER A 253 -25.30 -14.73 14.63
C SER A 253 -25.75 -15.97 15.43
N GLU A 254 -25.12 -17.13 15.21
CA GLU A 254 -25.45 -18.36 15.95
C GLU A 254 -24.99 -18.36 17.41
N ARG A 255 -23.86 -17.70 17.74
CA ARG A 255 -23.40 -17.60 19.14
C ARG A 255 -24.24 -16.66 20.00
N ARG A 256 -24.97 -15.72 19.40
CA ARG A 256 -25.94 -14.87 20.12
C ARG A 256 -27.27 -15.57 20.40
N LYS A 257 -27.59 -16.67 19.70
CA LYS A 257 -28.81 -17.47 19.95
C LYS A 257 -28.60 -18.65 20.92
N ARG A 258 -27.36 -18.96 21.31
CA ARG A 258 -27.03 -20.08 22.22
C ARG A 258 -26.40 -19.67 23.55
N ARG A 259 -26.83 -18.55 24.13
CA ARG A 259 -26.67 -18.35 25.59
C ARG A 259 -27.98 -18.78 26.26
N PRO A 260 -27.99 -19.85 27.07
CA PRO A 260 -29.05 -20.02 28.07
C PRO A 260 -29.01 -18.80 29.01
N ARG A 261 -30.19 -18.35 29.44
CA ARG A 261 -30.31 -17.39 30.54
C ARG A 261 -29.78 -18.00 31.83
#